data_AF-A0A7X2IYS6-F1
#
_entry.id   AF-A0A7X2IYS6-F1
#
_cell.length_a   1.000
_cell.length_b   1.000
_cell.length_c   1.000
_cell.angle_alpha   90.00
_cell.angle_beta   90.00
_cell.angle_gamma   90.00
#
_symmetry.space_group_name_H-M   'P 1'
#
loop_
_entity.id
_entity.type
_entity.pdbx_description
1 polymer ?
#
loop_
_entity_poly.entity_id
_entity_poly.type
_entity_poly.pdbx_seq_one_letter_code
_entity_poly.pdbx_strand_id
1 'polypeptide(L)'
;MKLSTMLETGEFKSMLELKVFLIKHKKSGHLFFIPEMSIVEEEEFDLFFYLSKPAELKREAFPIPKETFKYNISEERLKGLYASYYCTDCLPDSGYFKKLKAYEGTDWVWLYESSAMEGV
;
A
#
# COMPACT_ATOMS: atom_id res chain seq x y z
N MET A 1 -3.04 5.69 11.14
CA MET A 1 -1.74 6.03 11.77
C MET A 1 -1.48 7.53 11.61
N LYS A 2 -0.97 8.21 12.64
CA LYS A 2 -0.57 9.64 12.57
C LYS A 2 0.94 9.77 12.44
N LEU A 3 1.40 10.78 11.70
CA LEU A 3 2.85 11.07 11.57
C LEU A 3 3.50 11.44 12.91
N SER A 4 2.78 12.19 13.76
CA SER A 4 3.25 12.56 15.11
C SER A 4 3.59 11.34 15.95
N THR A 5 2.72 10.32 15.94
CA THR A 5 2.96 9.07 16.67
C THR A 5 4.20 8.31 16.16
N MET A 6 4.48 8.37 14.86
CA MET A 6 5.72 7.78 14.32
C MET A 6 6.96 8.57 14.75
N LEU A 7 6.86 9.90 14.83
CA LEU A 7 7.97 10.75 15.27
C LEU A 7 8.28 10.56 16.76
N GLU A 8 7.26 10.31 17.59
CA GLU A 8 7.38 10.05 19.03
C GLU A 8 8.18 8.77 19.36
N THR A 9 8.35 7.86 18.40
CA THR A 9 9.23 6.68 18.56
C THR A 9 10.70 7.04 18.74
N GLY A 10 11.09 8.26 18.36
CA GLY A 10 12.47 8.74 18.42
C GLY A 10 13.37 8.21 17.29
N GLU A 11 12.83 7.41 16.35
CA GLU A 11 13.58 6.91 15.19
C GLU A 11 13.96 8.01 14.19
N PHE A 12 13.20 9.12 14.18
CA PHE A 12 13.39 10.25 13.27
C PHE A 12 13.61 11.54 14.05
N LYS A 13 14.53 12.39 13.57
CA LYS A 13 14.88 13.65 14.26
C LYS A 13 13.92 14.79 13.95
N SER A 14 13.15 14.68 12.87
CA SER A 14 12.20 15.70 12.46
C SER A 14 11.08 15.14 11.59
N MET A 15 9.97 15.87 11.51
CA MET A 15 8.87 15.57 10.60
C MET A 15 9.32 15.53 9.14
N LEU A 16 10.25 16.41 8.75
CA LEU A 16 10.81 16.43 7.40
C LEU A 16 11.54 15.13 7.08
N GLU A 17 12.38 14.64 8.00
CA GLU A 17 13.11 13.39 7.83
C GLU A 17 12.16 12.19 7.68
N LEU A 18 11.13 12.11 8.54
CA LEU A 18 10.08 11.09 8.45
C LEU A 18 9.36 11.14 7.10
N LYS A 19 8.92 12.33 6.65
CA LYS A 19 8.24 12.50 5.36
C LYS A 19 9.14 12.08 4.18
N VAL A 20 10.41 12.48 4.18
CA VAL A 20 11.38 12.09 3.15
C VAL A 20 11.58 10.58 3.13
N PHE A 21 11.70 9.95 4.31
CA PHE A 21 11.77 8.50 4.44
C PHE A 21 10.53 7.81 3.84
N LEU A 22 9.33 8.24 4.24
CA LEU A 22 8.07 7.69 3.75
C LEU A 22 7.93 7.84 2.22
N ILE A 23 8.25 9.02 1.67
CA ILE A 23 8.20 9.27 0.23
C ILE A 23 9.18 8.36 -0.51
N LYS A 24 10.41 8.20 -0.02
CA LYS A 24 11.42 7.33 -0.64
C LYS A 24 10.96 5.88 -0.66
N HIS A 25 10.44 5.38 0.45
CA HIS A 25 9.96 4.00 0.53
C HIS A 25 8.68 3.79 -0.29
N LYS A 26 7.77 4.78 -0.36
CA LYS A 26 6.62 4.75 -1.28
C LYS A 26 7.08 4.67 -2.73
N LYS A 27 8.05 5.48 -3.16
CA LYS A 27 8.62 5.43 -4.52
C LYS A 27 9.18 4.05 -4.89
N SER A 28 9.78 3.34 -3.93
CA SER A 28 10.22 1.96 -4.17
C SER A 28 9.09 0.92 -4.18
N GLY A 29 7.94 1.26 -3.58
CA GLY A 29 6.82 0.34 -3.37
C GLY A 29 6.98 -0.55 -2.14
N HIS A 30 7.97 -0.34 -1.27
CA HIS A 30 8.06 -1.09 -0.01
C HIS A 30 6.96 -0.73 0.99
N LEU A 31 6.39 0.45 0.85
CA LEU A 31 5.19 0.85 1.58
C LEU A 31 4.22 1.55 0.65
N PHE A 32 2.97 1.60 1.07
CA PHE A 32 1.91 2.32 0.38
C PHE A 32 1.01 3.01 1.38
N PHE A 33 0.53 4.17 0.97
CA PHE A 33 -0.47 4.97 1.66
C PHE A 33 -1.12 5.82 0.58
N ILE A 34 -2.35 6.26 0.78
CA ILE A 34 -3.09 7.00 -0.25
C ILE A 34 -2.69 8.47 -0.29
N PRO A 35 -2.61 9.19 0.85
CA PRO A 35 -2.37 10.62 0.83
C PRO A 35 -1.04 11.04 0.20
N GLU A 36 -0.96 12.31 -0.20
CA GLU A 36 0.29 12.92 -0.62
C GLU A 36 1.04 13.46 0.61
N MET A 37 2.19 12.87 0.97
CA MET A 37 2.92 13.22 2.20
C MET A 37 3.44 14.65 2.26
N SER A 38 3.54 15.33 1.11
CA SER A 38 3.84 16.76 1.04
C SER A 38 2.78 17.58 1.78
N ILE A 39 1.53 17.11 1.83
CA ILE A 39 0.36 17.84 2.34
C ILE A 39 -0.10 17.32 3.71
N VAL A 40 0.15 16.06 4.04
CA VAL A 40 -0.28 15.45 5.31
C VAL A 40 0.44 16.09 6.51
N GLU A 41 -0.29 16.69 7.45
CA GLU A 41 0.27 17.21 8.70
C GLU A 41 -0.29 16.51 9.95
N GLU A 42 -1.62 16.38 10.07
CA GLU A 42 -2.26 15.83 11.29
C GLU A 42 -3.27 14.71 11.04
N GLU A 43 -3.52 14.37 9.77
CA GLU A 43 -4.53 13.38 9.41
C GLU A 43 -4.06 11.95 9.69
N GLU A 44 -5.02 11.11 10.11
CA GLU A 44 -4.81 9.67 10.16
C GLU A 44 -4.87 9.08 8.76
N PHE A 45 -3.91 8.23 8.46
CA PHE A 45 -3.91 7.49 7.20
C PHE A 45 -3.50 6.04 7.42
N ASP A 46 -3.88 5.19 6.47
CA ASP A 46 -3.48 3.79 6.46
C ASP A 46 -2.12 3.63 5.78
N LEU A 47 -1.23 2.94 6.48
CA LEU A 47 0.11 2.61 6.02
C LEU A 47 0.20 1.09 5.81
N PHE A 48 0.42 0.70 4.56
CA PHE A 48 0.54 -0.69 4.13
C PHE A 48 2.00 -1.02 3.86
N PHE A 49 2.44 -2.22 4.25
CA PHE A 49 3.83 -2.66 4.09
C PHE A 49 3.89 -3.92 3.25
N TYR A 50 4.89 -4.02 2.36
CA TYR A 50 4.94 -5.13 1.42
C TYR A 50 5.14 -6.51 2.09
N LEU A 51 5.82 -6.55 3.26
CA LEU A 51 6.14 -7.78 4.00
C LEU A 51 5.08 -8.18 5.02
N SER A 52 4.16 -7.29 5.37
CA SER A 52 3.23 -7.55 6.45
C SER A 52 1.84 -7.12 6.07
N LYS A 53 0.89 -8.06 6.21
CA LYS A 53 -0.53 -7.72 6.10
C LYS A 53 -0.91 -6.65 7.12
N PRO A 54 -1.83 -5.74 6.78
CA PRO A 54 -2.39 -4.81 7.75
C PRO A 54 -3.02 -5.57 8.92
N ALA A 55 -2.90 -5.00 10.13
CA ALA A 55 -3.45 -5.58 11.35
C ALA A 55 -5.00 -5.62 11.31
N GLU A 56 -5.59 -4.62 10.68
CA GLU A 56 -7.02 -4.58 10.37
C GLU A 56 -7.28 -5.21 9.00
N LEU A 57 -8.48 -5.79 8.82
CA LEU A 57 -8.93 -6.39 7.56
C LEU A 57 -9.21 -5.36 6.45
N LYS A 58 -8.41 -4.28 6.39
CA LYS A 58 -8.41 -3.31 5.29
C LYS A 58 -7.76 -3.94 4.08
N ARG A 59 -8.56 -4.70 3.33
CA ARG A 59 -8.12 -5.41 2.12
C ARG A 59 -8.16 -4.50 0.88
N GLU A 60 -7.71 -3.27 1.07
CA GLU A 60 -7.88 -2.18 0.10
C GLU A 60 -6.65 -2.01 -0.79
N ALA A 61 -5.51 -2.56 -0.39
CA ALA A 61 -4.26 -2.48 -1.13
C ALA A 61 -3.34 -3.67 -0.86
N PHE A 62 -2.80 -4.28 -1.92
CA PHE A 62 -1.80 -5.34 -1.79
C PHE A 62 -0.65 -5.17 -2.80
N PRO A 63 0.58 -5.57 -2.41
CA PRO A 63 1.76 -5.46 -3.24
C PRO A 63 1.88 -6.66 -4.19
N ILE A 64 2.49 -6.42 -5.36
CA ILE A 64 2.99 -7.45 -6.26
C ILE A 64 4.41 -7.07 -6.71
N PRO A 65 5.33 -8.03 -6.90
CA PRO A 65 6.67 -7.71 -7.40
C PRO A 65 6.59 -7.07 -8.78
N LYS A 66 7.36 -6.00 -9.03
CA LYS A 66 7.35 -5.26 -10.31
C LYS A 66 7.60 -6.17 -11.51
N GLU A 67 8.49 -7.14 -11.36
CA GLU A 67 8.78 -8.12 -12.39
C GLU A 67 7.56 -8.96 -12.78
N THR A 68 6.70 -9.27 -11.81
CA THR A 68 5.45 -10.01 -12.07
C THR A 68 4.47 -9.15 -12.86
N PHE A 69 4.37 -7.85 -12.54
CA PHE A 69 3.42 -6.92 -13.16
C PHE A 69 3.71 -6.60 -14.63
N LYS A 70 4.97 -6.65 -15.05
CA LYS A 70 5.36 -6.39 -16.46
C LYS A 70 4.75 -7.37 -17.45
N TYR A 71 4.36 -8.55 -16.98
CA TYR A 71 3.67 -9.55 -17.77
C TYR A 71 2.18 -9.40 -17.51
N ASN A 72 1.35 -9.47 -18.56
CA ASN A 72 -0.10 -9.31 -18.46
C ASN A 72 -0.69 -10.38 -17.50
N ILE A 73 -0.76 -10.07 -16.20
CA ILE A 73 -1.03 -11.05 -15.13
C ILE A 73 -2.48 -11.55 -15.27
N SER A 74 -2.67 -12.87 -15.21
CA SER A 74 -4.00 -13.47 -15.17
C SER A 74 -4.72 -13.18 -13.85
N GLU A 75 -6.04 -13.10 -13.88
CA GLU A 75 -6.85 -12.90 -12.67
C GLU A 75 -6.62 -14.00 -11.62
N GLU A 76 -6.38 -15.25 -12.06
CA GLU A 76 -6.04 -16.37 -11.18
C GLU A 76 -4.70 -16.14 -10.44
N ARG A 77 -3.69 -15.61 -11.14
CA ARG A 77 -2.40 -15.31 -10.51
C ARG A 77 -2.53 -14.15 -9.52
N LEU A 78 -3.35 -13.14 -9.81
CA LEU A 78 -3.67 -12.06 -8.88
C LEU A 78 -4.38 -12.59 -7.62
N LYS A 79 -5.32 -13.52 -7.77
CA LYS A 79 -5.97 -14.21 -6.63
C LYS A 79 -4.94 -14.91 -5.74
N GLY A 80 -3.98 -15.63 -6.32
CA GLY A 80 -2.91 -16.28 -5.57
C GLY A 80 -2.03 -15.30 -4.79
N LEU A 81 -1.63 -14.19 -5.42
CA LEU A 81 -0.83 -13.15 -4.77
C LEU A 81 -1.61 -12.45 -3.63
N TYR A 82 -2.89 -12.16 -3.87
CA TYR A 82 -3.79 -11.60 -2.85
C TYR A 82 -3.94 -12.54 -1.64
N ALA A 83 -4.25 -13.81 -1.90
CA ALA A 83 -4.39 -14.84 -0.85
C ALA A 83 -3.10 -14.98 -0.05
N SER A 84 -1.95 -14.99 -0.73
CA SER A 84 -0.64 -15.08 -0.10
C SER A 84 -0.35 -13.87 0.78
N TYR A 85 -0.64 -12.65 0.31
CA TYR A 85 -0.35 -11.43 1.07
C TYR A 85 -1.23 -11.29 2.31
N TYR A 86 -2.53 -11.56 2.18
CA TYR A 86 -3.46 -11.48 3.32
C TYR A 86 -3.51 -12.73 4.18
N CYS A 87 -2.81 -13.81 3.79
CA CYS A 87 -2.90 -15.15 4.37
C CYS A 87 -4.37 -15.59 4.50
N THR A 88 -5.11 -15.60 3.39
CA THR A 88 -6.55 -15.91 3.38
C THR A 88 -6.96 -16.76 2.19
N ASP A 89 -7.88 -17.69 2.43
CA ASP A 89 -8.55 -18.47 1.38
C ASP A 89 -9.84 -17.80 0.89
N CYS A 90 -10.28 -16.73 1.55
CA CYS A 90 -11.46 -15.95 1.17
C CYS A 90 -11.09 -14.98 0.04
N LEU A 91 -11.22 -15.47 -1.19
CA LEU A 91 -10.92 -14.73 -2.42
C LEU A 91 -12.05 -13.76 -2.79
N PRO A 92 -11.72 -12.60 -3.38
CA PRO A 92 -12.71 -11.65 -3.85
C PRO A 92 -13.44 -12.14 -5.11
N ASP A 93 -14.62 -11.55 -5.35
CA ASP A 93 -15.49 -11.87 -6.48
C ASP A 93 -14.83 -11.63 -7.85
N SER A 94 -15.39 -12.27 -8.88
CA SER A 94 -14.96 -12.09 -10.26
C SER A 94 -15.00 -10.61 -10.68
N GLY A 95 -13.92 -10.12 -11.27
CA GLY A 95 -13.83 -8.74 -11.73
C GLY A 95 -13.46 -7.72 -10.65
N TYR A 96 -13.24 -8.15 -9.39
CA TYR A 96 -12.65 -7.30 -8.35
C TYR A 96 -11.34 -6.64 -8.83
N PHE A 97 -10.41 -7.46 -9.33
CA PHE A 97 -9.09 -7.01 -9.76
C PHE A 97 -9.10 -6.03 -10.94
N LYS A 98 -10.17 -6.03 -11.74
CA LYS A 98 -10.34 -5.12 -12.89
C LYS A 98 -10.64 -3.68 -12.46
N LYS A 99 -11.09 -3.48 -11.23
CA LYS A 99 -11.44 -2.16 -10.66
C LYS A 99 -10.27 -1.53 -9.89
N LEU A 100 -9.19 -2.29 -9.68
CA LEU A 100 -8.04 -1.83 -8.93
C LEU A 100 -7.20 -0.88 -9.78
N LYS A 101 -6.71 0.17 -9.12
CA LYS A 101 -5.66 1.03 -9.64
C LYS A 101 -4.30 0.41 -9.33
N ALA A 102 -3.29 0.79 -10.11
CA ALA A 102 -1.91 0.40 -9.89
C ALA A 102 -1.08 1.62 -9.51
N TYR A 103 -0.37 1.55 -8.40
CA TYR A 103 0.72 2.46 -8.08
C TYR A 103 2.05 1.75 -8.35
N GLU A 104 2.81 2.28 -9.30
CA GLU A 104 4.02 1.66 -9.79
C GLU A 104 5.27 2.17 -9.07
N GLY A 105 5.72 1.43 -8.06
CA GLY A 105 7.05 1.62 -7.49
C GLY A 105 8.17 1.03 -8.36
N THR A 106 9.41 1.25 -7.95
CA THR A 106 10.59 0.67 -8.63
C THR A 106 10.66 -0.84 -8.45
N ASP A 107 10.36 -1.33 -7.25
CA ASP A 107 10.57 -2.73 -6.86
C ASP A 107 9.22 -3.47 -6.74
N TRP A 108 8.18 -2.76 -6.29
CA TRP A 108 6.83 -3.28 -6.08
C TRP A 108 5.77 -2.42 -6.76
N VAL A 109 4.70 -3.07 -7.21
CA VAL A 109 3.47 -2.40 -7.67
C VAL A 109 2.39 -2.65 -6.64
N TRP A 110 1.68 -1.61 -6.24
CA TRP A 110 0.54 -1.73 -5.35
C TRP A 110 -0.75 -1.71 -6.15
N LEU A 111 -1.55 -2.77 -6.02
CA LEU A 111 -2.90 -2.81 -6.53
C LEU A 111 -3.85 -2.38 -5.42
N TYR A 112 -4.66 -1.35 -5.68
CA TYR A 112 -5.50 -0.74 -4.64
C TYR A 112 -6.86 -0.29 -5.15
N GLU A 113 -7.85 -0.23 -4.25
CA GLU A 113 -9.21 0.18 -4.55
C GLU A 113 -9.32 1.69 -4.75
N SER A 114 -10.07 2.12 -5.77
CA SER A 114 -10.27 3.55 -6.07
C SER A 114 -11.10 4.28 -5.01
N SER A 115 -12.04 3.58 -4.37
CA SER A 115 -12.87 4.07 -3.27
C SER A 115 -12.06 4.46 -2.04
N ALA A 116 -10.85 3.92 -1.90
CA ALA A 116 -9.93 4.33 -0.86
C ALA A 116 -9.41 5.79 -1.06
N MET A 117 -9.70 6.42 -2.21
CA MET A 117 -9.47 7.85 -2.46
C MET A 117 -10.70 8.75 -2.21
N GLU A 118 -11.90 8.20 -1.95
CA GLU A 118 -13.14 8.99 -1.81
C GLU A 118 -13.57 9.22 -0.35
N GLY A 119 -12.69 8.91 0.61
CA GLY A 119 -12.91 9.11 2.04
C GLY A 119 -12.17 10.33 2.63
N VAL A 120 -12.02 11.41 1.87
CA VAL A 120 -11.55 12.72 2.36
C VAL A 120 -12.65 13.75 2.14
#